data_AF-C1DN33-F1
#
_entry.id   AF-C1DN33-F1
#
_cell.length_a   1.000
_cell.length_b   1.000
_cell.length_c   1.000
_cell.angle_alpha   90.00
_cell.angle_beta   90.00
_cell.angle_gamma   90.00
#
_symmetry.space_group_name_H-M   'P 1'
#
loop_
_entity.id
_entity.type
_entity.pdbx_description
1 polymer ?
#
loop_
_entity_poly.entity_id
_entity_poly.type
_entity_poly.pdbx_seq_one_letter_code
_entity_poly.pdbx_strand_id
1 'polypeptide(L)'
;MTLTTVGYGDMTPKTPLGQGLATLVMITGYSVIAVPTGIFTAELASAMRPERLQRTCPNCRKEQHEPDAAFRSRCGDALFPRVPEPIPRAEGEKTARLTPPAQRGE
;
A
#
# COMPACT_ATOMS: atom_id res chain seq x y z
N MET A 1 -22.05 -34.77 -7.87
CA MET A 1 -21.42 -35.95 -7.24
C MET A 1 -21.86 -36.02 -5.80
N THR A 2 -22.90 -36.81 -5.60
CA THR A 2 -23.40 -37.33 -4.33
C THR A 2 -22.42 -38.40 -3.81
N LEU A 3 -21.67 -38.09 -2.75
CA LEU A 3 -21.09 -39.11 -1.86
C LEU A 3 -20.92 -38.54 -0.44
N THR A 4 -21.99 -38.70 0.34
CA THR A 4 -21.98 -39.17 1.74
C THR A 4 -20.65 -39.15 2.51
N THR A 5 -20.63 -38.45 3.65
CA THR A 5 -19.94 -38.95 4.86
C THR A 5 -20.88 -39.13 6.05
N VAL A 6 -22.13 -38.66 5.95
CA VAL A 6 -23.23 -39.09 6.81
C VAL A 6 -24.43 -39.34 5.91
N GLY A 7 -24.70 -40.60 5.59
CA GLY A 7 -25.86 -41.05 4.83
C GLY A 7 -27.16 -40.86 5.61
N TYR A 8 -27.54 -39.61 5.89
CA TYR A 8 -28.81 -39.25 6.46
C TYR A 8 -29.57 -38.42 5.42
N GLY A 9 -30.26 -39.10 4.51
CA GLY A 9 -31.39 -38.47 3.85
C GLY A 9 -32.36 -38.03 4.94
N ASP A 10 -32.51 -36.72 5.12
CA ASP A 10 -33.55 -36.06 5.94
C ASP A 10 -33.59 -36.29 7.47
N MET A 11 -32.79 -37.15 8.09
CA MET A 11 -32.80 -37.24 9.57
C MET A 11 -31.77 -36.28 10.19
N THR A 12 -32.25 -35.11 10.63
CA THR A 12 -31.53 -34.34 11.65
C THR A 12 -31.49 -35.19 12.92
N PRO A 13 -30.31 -35.52 13.48
CA PRO A 13 -30.24 -36.37 14.65
C PRO A 13 -30.98 -35.69 15.81
N LYS A 14 -32.18 -36.17 16.14
CA LYS A 14 -32.93 -35.74 17.33
C LYS A 14 -32.32 -36.28 18.63
N THR A 15 -31.30 -37.14 18.52
CA THR A 15 -30.57 -37.69 19.64
C THR A 15 -29.45 -36.74 20.06
N PRO A 16 -29.23 -36.52 21.37
CA PRO A 16 -28.20 -35.60 21.86
C PRO A 16 -26.79 -35.99 21.40
N LEU A 17 -26.53 -37.30 21.28
CA LEU A 17 -25.26 -37.82 20.74
C LEU A 17 -25.06 -37.49 19.26
N GLY A 18 -26.10 -37.61 18.44
CA GLY A 18 -26.00 -37.30 17.01
C GLY A 18 -25.90 -35.80 16.75
N GLN A 19 -26.55 -34.97 17.56
CA GLN A 19 -26.43 -33.50 17.47
C GLN A 19 -25.00 -33.05 17.78
N GLY A 20 -24.35 -33.62 18.81
CA GLY A 20 -22.96 -33.32 19.14
C GLY A 20 -21.98 -33.68 18.01
N LEU A 21 -22.15 -34.86 17.42
CA LEU A 21 -21.31 -35.29 16.30
C LEU A 21 -21.53 -34.42 15.05
N ALA A 22 -22.77 -34.07 14.75
CA ALA A 22 -23.10 -33.19 13.62
C ALA A 22 -22.45 -31.82 13.75
N THR A 23 -22.48 -31.22 14.94
CA THR A 23 -21.82 -29.92 15.20
C THR A 23 -20.30 -30.02 15.04
N LEU A 24 -19.67 -31.09 15.55
CA LEU A 24 -18.23 -31.33 15.40
C LEU A 24 -17.80 -31.45 13.93
N VAL A 25 -18.56 -32.19 13.12
CA VAL A 25 -18.29 -32.34 11.69
C VAL A 25 -18.46 -31.01 10.95
N MET A 26 -19.49 -30.23 11.29
CA MET A 26 -19.72 -28.90 10.70
C MET A 26 -18.55 -27.94 10.98
N ILE A 27 -18.09 -27.90 12.24
CA ILE A 27 -16.92 -27.08 12.65
C ILE A 27 -15.66 -27.53 11.92
N THR A 28 -15.45 -28.85 11.82
CA THR A 28 -14.29 -29.41 11.13
C THR A 28 -14.31 -29.05 9.64
N GLY A 29 -15.46 -29.18 8.98
CA GLY A 29 -15.62 -28.83 7.57
C GLY A 29 -15.30 -27.36 7.28
N TYR A 30 -15.80 -26.45 8.12
CA TYR A 30 -15.48 -25.03 7.99
C TYR A 30 -13.99 -24.75 8.27
N SER A 31 -13.41 -25.40 9.28
CA SER A 31 -12.00 -25.24 9.64
C SER A 31 -11.07 -25.67 8.50
N VAL A 32 -11.38 -26.80 7.84
CA VAL A 32 -10.60 -27.30 6.70
C VAL A 32 -10.65 -26.36 5.50
N ILE A 33 -11.74 -25.61 5.30
CA ILE A 33 -11.83 -24.60 4.24
C ILE A 33 -11.12 -23.31 4.65
N ALA A 34 -11.24 -22.89 5.91
CA ALA A 34 -10.66 -21.64 6.40
C ALA A 34 -9.12 -21.63 6.35
N VAL A 35 -8.48 -22.76 6.65
CA VAL A 35 -7.00 -22.86 6.68
C VAL A 35 -6.35 -22.59 5.31
N PRO A 36 -6.67 -23.30 4.21
CA PRO A 36 -6.05 -23.05 2.92
C PRO A 36 -6.38 -21.65 2.41
N THR A 37 -7.64 -21.19 2.54
CA THR A 37 -8.02 -19.81 2.18
C THR A 37 -7.23 -18.78 2.98
N GLY A 38 -6.98 -19.03 4.26
CA GLY A 38 -6.18 -18.15 5.12
C GLY A 38 -4.73 -18.04 4.66
N ILE A 39 -4.09 -19.16 4.32
CA ILE A 39 -2.71 -19.18 3.81
C ILE A 39 -2.65 -18.43 2.47
N PHE A 40 -3.52 -18.77 1.51
CA PHE A 40 -3.56 -18.09 0.21
C PHE A 40 -3.85 -16.59 0.35
N THR A 41 -4.74 -16.21 1.26
CA THR A 41 -5.06 -14.79 1.52
C THR A 41 -3.87 -14.06 2.12
N ALA A 42 -3.09 -14.68 3.01
CA ALA A 42 -1.90 -14.06 3.58
C ALA A 42 -0.82 -13.80 2.52
N GLU A 43 -0.57 -14.77 1.65
CA GLU A 43 0.37 -14.63 0.53
C GLU A 43 -0.10 -13.55 -0.45
N LEU A 44 -1.37 -13.60 -0.86
CA LEU A 44 -1.95 -12.61 -1.76
C LEU A 44 -1.95 -11.20 -1.14
N ALA A 45 -2.29 -11.07 0.14
CA ALA A 45 -2.25 -9.80 0.86
C ALA A 45 -0.82 -9.28 0.99
N SER A 46 0.17 -10.15 1.17
CA SER A 46 1.59 -9.77 1.16
C SER A 46 2.02 -9.28 -0.24
N ALA A 47 1.63 -9.99 -1.30
CA ALA A 47 1.93 -9.61 -2.68
C ALA A 47 1.24 -8.31 -3.12
N MET A 48 0.04 -8.03 -2.60
CA MET A 48 -0.70 -6.79 -2.86
C MET A 48 -0.35 -5.66 -1.90
N ARG A 49 0.48 -5.88 -0.87
CA ARG A 49 0.90 -4.79 0.02
C ARG A 49 1.83 -3.87 -0.75
N PRO A 50 1.48 -2.57 -0.90
CA PRO A 50 2.42 -1.61 -1.46
C PRO A 50 3.66 -1.56 -0.57
N GLU A 51 4.84 -1.49 -1.19
CA GLU A 51 6.14 -1.34 -0.54
C GLU A 51 6.03 -0.21 0.48
N ARG A 52 5.94 -0.55 1.78
CA ARG A 52 5.89 0.47 2.83
C ARG A 52 7.20 1.23 2.76
N LEU A 53 7.14 2.53 2.48
CA LEU A 53 8.32 3.37 2.41
C LEU A 53 8.93 3.50 3.82
N GLN A 54 9.81 2.57 4.18
CA GLN A 54 10.53 2.55 5.46
C GLN A 54 11.66 3.59 5.45
N ARG A 55 11.30 4.86 5.33
CA ARG A 55 12.22 5.99 5.38
C ARG A 55 12.01 6.77 6.66
N THR A 56 12.90 6.59 7.63
CA THR A 56 12.89 7.33 8.89
C THR A 56 12.86 8.83 8.64
N CYS A 57 11.86 9.50 9.21
CA CYS A 57 11.75 10.96 9.10
C CYS A 57 12.89 11.65 9.88
N PRO A 58 13.66 12.59 9.29
CA PRO A 58 14.67 13.35 10.03
C PRO A 58 14.08 14.27 11.11
N ASN A 59 12.82 14.70 10.94
CA ASN A 59 12.15 15.65 11.83
C ASN A 59 11.52 14.93 13.05
N CYS A 60 10.71 13.89 12.82
CA CYS A 60 9.96 13.22 13.89
C CYS A 60 10.37 11.78 14.18
N ARG A 61 11.39 11.24 13.49
CA ARG A 61 11.92 9.88 13.67
C ARG A 61 10.89 8.75 13.57
N LYS A 62 9.76 8.98 12.89
CA LYS A 62 8.78 7.94 12.59
C LYS A 62 9.30 7.06 11.47
N GLU A 63 9.21 5.74 11.63
CA GLU A 63 9.73 4.74 10.69
C GLU A 63 8.69 4.25 9.67
N GLN A 64 7.41 4.42 10.01
CA GLN A 64 6.28 3.94 9.21
C GLN A 64 5.46 5.10 8.64
N HIS A 65 5.26 5.09 7.33
CA HIS A 65 4.48 6.07 6.58
C HIS A 65 3.38 5.38 5.77
N GLU A 66 2.26 6.07 5.59
CA GLU A 66 1.20 5.61 4.71
C GLU A 66 1.73 5.72 3.26
N PRO A 67 1.55 4.69 2.41
CA PRO A 67 2.16 4.64 1.08
C PRO A 67 1.64 5.73 0.12
N ASP A 68 0.45 6.30 0.37
CA ASP A 68 -0.19 7.32 -0.47
C ASP A 68 -0.14 8.74 0.15
N ALA A 69 0.46 8.91 1.33
CA ALA A 69 0.43 10.21 2.00
C ALA A 69 1.45 11.19 1.39
N ALA A 70 0.97 12.34 0.89
CA ALA A 70 1.83 13.45 0.47
C ALA A 70 2.63 14.06 1.65
N PHE A 71 2.09 13.98 2.87
CA PHE A 71 2.67 14.54 4.10
C PHE A 71 2.70 13.51 5.23
N ARG A 72 3.73 13.57 6.09
CA ARG A 72 3.86 12.67 7.25
C ARG A 72 2.83 13.01 8.31
N SER A 73 2.01 12.04 8.75
CA SER A 73 0.93 12.24 9.73
C SER A 73 1.36 12.78 11.09
N ARG A 74 2.65 12.65 11.46
CA ARG A 74 3.17 13.11 12.76
C ARG A 74 3.72 14.53 12.74
N CYS A 75 4.30 14.99 11.62
CA CYS A 75 5.01 16.27 11.56
C CYS A 75 4.66 17.14 10.35
N GLY A 76 3.83 16.66 9.42
CA GLY A 76 3.46 17.40 8.21
C GLY A 76 4.58 17.56 7.18
N ASP A 77 5.75 16.95 7.39
CA ASP A 77 6.88 17.03 6.47
C ASP A 77 6.57 16.28 5.16
N ALA A 78 7.06 16.78 4.03
CA ALA A 78 6.77 16.20 2.72
C ALA A 78 7.41 14.81 2.59
N LEU A 79 6.66 13.83 2.08
CA LEU A 79 7.20 12.48 1.84
C LEU A 79 8.10 12.45 0.60
N PHE A 80 7.76 13.25 -0.41
CA PHE A 80 8.47 13.37 -1.66
C PHE A 80 9.45 14.56 -1.62
N PRO A 81 10.70 14.40 -2.10
CA PRO A 81 11.56 15.54 -2.32
C PRO A 81 10.86 16.47 -3.32
N ARG A 82 10.61 17.72 -2.93
CA ARG A 82 10.24 18.73 -3.94
C ARG A 82 11.43 18.83 -4.88
N VAL A 83 11.24 18.44 -6.14
CA VAL A 83 12.18 18.82 -7.20
C VAL A 83 12.12 20.35 -7.24
N PRO A 84 13.21 21.06 -6.93
CA PRO A 84 13.21 22.50 -7.10
C PRO A 84 12.93 22.76 -8.58
N GLU A 85 11.85 23.48 -8.88
CA GLU A 85 11.57 23.89 -10.24
C GLU A 85 12.82 24.61 -10.79
N PRO A 86 13.34 24.21 -11.97
CA PRO A 86 14.52 24.87 -12.52
C PRO A 86 14.22 26.35 -12.68
N ILE A 87 15.02 27.17 -11.99
CA ILE A 87 14.93 28.63 -12.02
C ILE A 87 14.96 29.05 -13.50
N PRO A 88 13.91 29.71 -14.03
CA PRO A 88 13.94 30.24 -15.40
C PRO A 88 15.13 31.19 -15.49
N ARG A 89 16.17 30.81 -16.26
CA ARG A 89 17.26 31.72 -16.55
C ARG A 89 16.65 32.92 -17.26
N ALA A 90 16.88 34.11 -16.72
CA ALA A 90 16.48 35.36 -17.33
C ALA A 90 17.14 35.49 -18.73
N GLU A 91 16.41 35.12 -19.78
CA GLU A 91 16.63 35.64 -21.12
C GLU A 91 16.26 37.13 -21.10
N GLY A 92 17.24 38.00 -20.90
CA GLY A 92 16.94 39.43 -20.80
C GLY A 92 18.10 40.38 -20.53
N GLU A 93 19.36 40.03 -20.76
CA GLU A 93 20.43 41.03 -20.81
C GLU A 93 20.43 41.70 -22.19
N LYS A 94 19.45 42.60 -22.38
CA LYS A 94 19.39 43.50 -23.54
C LYS A 94 20.54 44.49 -23.46
N THR A 95 21.48 44.36 -24.40
CA THR A 95 21.83 45.41 -25.37
C THR A 95 21.66 46.86 -24.88
N ALA A 96 22.58 47.37 -24.06
CA ALA A 96 22.81 48.82 -23.96
C ALA A 96 24.16 49.16 -23.33
N ARG A 97 24.99 49.88 -24.10
CA ARG A 97 26.27 50.53 -23.75
C ARG A 97 27.54 49.67 -23.87
N LEU A 98 28.14 49.69 -25.06
CA LEU A 98 29.38 50.45 -25.25
C LEU A 98 29.56 50.73 -26.75
N THR A 99 29.12 51.91 -27.20
CA THR A 99 29.60 52.50 -28.45
C THR A 99 30.98 53.07 -28.18
N PRO A 100 32.06 52.65 -28.87
CA PRO A 100 33.31 53.40 -28.83
C PRO A 100 33.10 54.71 -29.60
N PRO A 101 33.45 55.89 -29.07
CA PRO A 101 33.52 57.08 -29.90
C PRO A 101 34.65 56.88 -30.91
N ALA A 102 34.29 56.96 -32.18
CA ALA A 102 35.23 57.17 -33.27
C ALA A 102 36.05 58.43 -32.98
N GLN A 103 37.31 58.26 -32.57
CA GLN A 103 38.28 59.34 -32.55
C GLN A 103 38.88 59.45 -33.95
N ARG A 104 38.60 60.60 -34.56
CA ARG A 104 39.01 61.11 -35.87
C ARG A 104 40.06 62.19 -35.64
N GLY A 105 41.16 62.17 -36.40
CA GLY A 105 42.23 63.20 -36.42
C GLY A 105 43.49 62.71 -35.70
N GLU A 106 44.70 62.76 -36.27
CA GLU A 106 45.25 63.52 -37.41
C GLU A 106 46.25 62.65 -38.20
#